data_AF-A0A0F8W0E8-F1
#
_entry.id   AF-A0A0F8W0E8-F1
#
_cell.length_a   1.000
_cell.length_b   1.000
_cell.length_c   1.000
_cell.angle_alpha   90.00
_cell.angle_beta   90.00
_cell.angle_gamma   90.00
#
_symmetry.space_group_name_H-M   'P 1'
#
loop_
_entity.id
_entity.type
_entity.pdbx_description
1 polymer ?
#
loop_
_entity_poly.entity_id
_entity_poly.type
_entity_poly.pdbx_seq_one_letter_code
_entity_poly.pdbx_strand_id
1 'polypeptide(L)'
;MSYKGVPIRGPYGGIVDSPSPNNPLSSFDDVVNFFCRKGRIHSRPKFNSFTAPPDGAVLREVVTFSDILRNLHTLALTVNNAYYITSGPTYNLLTYPGGVTDLSGTALPYGKVRFTDRIYFSNGSVPVLYTDGEDSVKKAGDVPGSGRFMTTLASHLIIANTTEPEPGADTSKRFPRRVRWSASGLPDDWTGFSSGSNDLEEVPDEITGLASLGRNGVIFRTNGLTGMYATGIGLSPLDSNTYPSQMKGLGTFTLTLYQSM
;
A
#
# COMPACT_ATOMS: atom_id res chain seq x y z
N MET A 1 -8.67 58.91 20.88
CA MET A 1 -8.23 57.57 20.43
C MET A 1 -9.15 57.11 19.32
N SER A 2 -8.65 56.96 18.10
CA SER A 2 -9.44 56.46 16.96
C SER A 2 -9.48 54.93 17.01
N TYR A 3 -10.68 54.37 17.13
CA TYR A 3 -10.86 52.92 17.04
C TYR A 3 -10.63 52.47 15.60
N LYS A 4 -9.48 51.86 15.34
CA LYS A 4 -9.18 51.21 14.07
C LYS A 4 -9.73 49.78 14.15
N GLY A 5 -11.01 49.61 13.77
CA GLY A 5 -11.60 48.28 13.64
C GLY A 5 -10.90 47.55 12.49
N VAL A 6 -10.00 46.62 12.82
CA VAL A 6 -9.45 45.69 11.82
C VAL A 6 -10.53 44.64 11.58
N PRO A 7 -11.08 44.50 10.36
CA PRO A 7 -12.03 43.45 10.07
C PRO A 7 -11.31 42.11 10.25
N ILE A 8 -11.60 41.41 11.34
CA ILE A 8 -11.07 40.08 11.62
C ILE A 8 -11.68 39.14 10.58
N ARG A 9 -10.88 38.82 9.54
CA ARG A 9 -11.15 37.70 8.65
C ARG A 9 -10.75 36.47 9.45
N GLY A 10 -11.71 35.94 10.21
CA GLY A 10 -11.54 34.93 11.26
C GLY A 10 -10.71 33.71 10.85
N PRO A 11 -10.35 32.87 11.82
CA PRO A 11 -9.27 31.91 11.65
C PRO A 11 -9.52 30.88 10.53
N TYR A 12 -8.47 30.64 9.75
CA TYR A 12 -8.40 29.70 8.64
C TYR A 12 -7.04 28.98 8.53
N GLY A 13 -6.07 29.35 9.37
CA GLY A 13 -4.67 28.89 9.32
C GLY A 13 -4.40 27.57 10.04
N GLY A 14 -5.43 26.88 10.54
CA GLY A 14 -5.27 25.67 11.36
C GLY A 14 -4.92 25.98 12.82
N ILE A 15 -4.54 24.94 13.56
CA ILE A 15 -4.18 25.05 14.98
C ILE A 15 -2.71 25.43 15.10
N VAL A 16 -2.40 26.44 15.92
CA VAL A 16 -1.02 26.83 16.23
C VAL A 16 -0.80 26.66 17.72
N ASP A 17 0.08 25.72 18.07
CA ASP A 17 0.47 25.44 19.45
C ASP A 17 1.71 26.27 19.81
N SER A 18 1.59 27.60 19.73
CA SER A 18 2.59 28.52 20.27
C SER A 18 2.02 29.36 21.41
N PRO A 19 2.84 29.72 22.41
CA PRO A 19 2.39 30.55 23.51
C PRO A 19 2.01 31.96 22.99
N SER A 20 0.84 32.42 23.39
CA SER A 20 0.39 33.81 23.20
C SER A 20 1.47 34.79 23.69
N PRO A 21 1.75 35.90 22.97
CA PRO A 21 0.90 36.57 21.97
C PRO A 21 1.30 36.33 20.51
N ASN A 22 2.22 35.41 20.22
CA ASN A 22 2.79 35.29 18.87
C ASN A 22 1.91 34.52 17.87
N ASN A 23 0.71 34.09 18.27
CA ASN A 23 -0.20 33.38 17.39
C ASN A 23 -0.71 34.32 16.30
N PRO A 24 -0.61 33.94 15.01
CA PRO A 24 -1.18 34.75 13.95
C PRO A 24 -2.69 34.89 14.15
N LEU A 25 -3.25 36.07 13.88
CA LEU A 25 -4.71 36.33 14.04
C LEU A 25 -5.62 35.39 13.22
N SER A 26 -5.04 34.64 12.28
CA SER A 26 -5.70 33.66 11.44
C SER A 26 -5.65 32.22 11.99
N SER A 27 -4.95 31.94 13.09
CA SER A 27 -4.89 30.58 13.67
C SER A 27 -5.97 30.34 14.71
N PHE A 28 -6.27 29.06 14.90
CA PHE A 28 -7.04 28.57 16.04
C PHE A 28 -6.09 28.22 17.18
N ASP A 29 -6.48 28.53 18.41
CA ASP A 29 -5.80 28.03 19.61
C ASP A 29 -6.22 26.58 19.90
N ASP A 30 -7.50 26.25 19.72
CA ASP A 30 -8.05 24.89 19.74
C ASP A 30 -9.32 24.83 18.90
N VAL A 31 -9.52 23.73 18.17
CA VAL A 31 -10.72 23.52 17.35
C VAL A 31 -10.85 22.05 16.93
N VAL A 32 -12.06 21.50 17.03
CA VAL A 32 -12.35 20.08 16.76
C VAL A 32 -13.53 19.95 15.80
N ASN A 33 -13.45 18.98 14.87
CA ASN A 33 -14.55 18.60 13.96
C ASN A 33 -15.14 19.76 13.13
N PHE A 34 -14.28 20.63 12.62
CA PHE A 34 -14.64 21.77 11.78
C PHE A 34 -13.97 21.67 10.41
N PHE A 35 -14.46 22.47 9.48
CA PHE A 35 -13.90 22.60 8.15
C PHE A 35 -14.03 24.06 7.69
N CYS A 36 -12.91 24.70 7.36
CA CYS A 36 -12.90 26.05 6.83
C CYS A 36 -12.93 26.01 5.30
N ARG A 37 -13.97 26.58 4.68
CA ARG A 37 -14.05 26.69 3.22
C ARG A 37 -14.73 28.00 2.83
N LYS A 38 -14.18 28.67 1.81
CA LYS A 38 -14.72 29.94 1.26
C LYS A 38 -14.95 31.01 2.35
N GLY A 39 -14.01 31.13 3.31
CA GLY A 39 -14.08 32.13 4.38
C GLY A 39 -15.18 31.87 5.42
N ARG A 40 -15.72 30.65 5.47
CA ARG A 40 -16.72 30.23 6.47
C ARG A 40 -16.22 29.01 7.23
N ILE A 41 -16.55 28.98 8.52
CA ILE A 41 -16.36 27.82 9.39
C ILE A 41 -17.63 26.98 9.31
N HIS A 42 -17.47 25.73 8.94
CA HIS A 42 -18.55 24.73 8.94
C HIS A 42 -18.20 23.63 9.94
N SER A 43 -19.21 22.95 10.48
CA SER A 43 -18.99 21.64 11.06
C SER A 43 -18.47 20.69 9.98
N ARG A 44 -17.61 19.75 10.36
CA ARG A 44 -17.14 18.75 9.41
C ARG A 44 -18.34 17.95 8.86
N PRO A 45 -18.30 17.51 7.59
CA PRO A 45 -19.29 16.59 7.07
C PRO A 45 -19.42 15.35 7.97
N LYS A 46 -20.65 14.86 8.14
CA LYS A 46 -20.90 13.62 8.88
C LYS A 46 -20.18 12.47 8.17
N PHE A 47 -19.60 11.56 8.94
CA PHE A 47 -19.08 10.32 8.37
C PHE A 47 -20.23 9.42 7.96
N ASN A 48 -20.05 8.72 6.84
CA ASN A 48 -20.92 7.62 6.47
C ASN A 48 -20.67 6.49 7.47
N SER A 49 -21.73 6.03 8.13
CA SER A 49 -21.68 4.84 8.98
C SER A 49 -21.82 3.61 8.10
N PHE A 50 -20.82 2.73 8.14
CA PHE A 50 -20.93 1.38 7.61
C PHE A 50 -21.22 0.42 8.76
N THR A 51 -22.07 -0.56 8.51
CA THR A 51 -22.25 -1.69 9.44
C THR A 51 -20.98 -2.53 9.49
N ALA A 52 -20.89 -3.41 10.49
CA ALA A 52 -19.86 -4.44 10.50
C ALA A 52 -19.95 -5.29 9.22
N PRO A 53 -18.81 -5.82 8.73
CA PRO A 53 -18.82 -6.74 7.59
C PRO A 53 -19.78 -7.92 7.80
N PRO A 54 -20.46 -8.43 6.75
CA PRO A 54 -21.45 -9.50 6.88
C PRO A 54 -20.93 -10.81 7.47
N ASP A 55 -19.63 -11.07 7.33
CA ASP A 55 -18.96 -12.26 7.87
C ASP A 55 -18.57 -12.12 9.36
N GLY A 56 -18.80 -10.95 9.97
CA GLY A 56 -18.37 -10.66 11.35
C GLY A 56 -16.85 -10.64 11.54
N ALA A 57 -16.07 -10.71 10.46
CA ALA A 57 -14.62 -10.73 10.53
C ALA A 57 -14.05 -9.32 10.64
N VAL A 58 -12.81 -9.23 11.10
CA VAL A 58 -12.10 -7.95 11.21
C VAL A 58 -11.82 -7.40 9.81
N LEU A 59 -12.27 -6.17 9.54
CA LEU A 59 -11.90 -5.42 8.35
C LEU A 59 -10.41 -5.06 8.45
N ARG A 60 -9.60 -5.60 7.53
CA ARG A 60 -8.15 -5.41 7.52
C ARG A 60 -7.73 -4.27 6.63
N GLU A 61 -8.43 -4.09 5.52
CA GLU A 61 -8.00 -3.15 4.50
C GLU A 61 -9.18 -2.57 3.73
N VAL A 62 -9.07 -1.28 3.39
CA VAL A 62 -10.02 -0.59 2.52
C VAL A 62 -9.23 0.19 1.49
N VAL A 63 -9.54 0.00 0.22
CA VAL A 63 -8.86 0.67 -0.88
C VAL A 63 -9.83 1.06 -1.97
N THR A 64 -9.71 2.31 -2.41
CA THR A 64 -10.50 2.85 -3.51
C THR A 64 -9.63 2.93 -4.77
N PHE A 65 -10.16 2.46 -5.90
CA PHE A 65 -9.49 2.54 -7.20
C PHE A 65 -10.49 2.83 -8.32
N SER A 66 -9.97 3.24 -9.48
CA SER A 66 -10.79 3.36 -10.70
C SER A 66 -10.48 2.21 -11.63
N ASP A 67 -11.51 1.58 -12.19
CA ASP A 67 -11.37 0.57 -13.22
C ASP A 67 -11.01 1.18 -14.59
N ILE A 68 -10.90 0.33 -15.61
CA ILE A 68 -10.59 0.73 -16.99
C ILE A 68 -11.68 1.64 -17.62
N LEU A 69 -12.92 1.55 -17.13
CA LEU A 69 -14.04 2.39 -17.54
C LEU A 69 -14.14 3.69 -16.71
N ARG A 70 -13.22 3.89 -15.76
CA ARG A 70 -13.16 5.00 -14.80
C ARG A 70 -14.28 5.00 -13.77
N ASN A 71 -14.94 3.87 -13.54
CA ASN A 71 -15.83 3.73 -12.39
C ASN A 71 -15.01 3.60 -11.11
N LEU A 72 -15.48 4.25 -10.05
CA LEU A 72 -14.83 4.23 -8.76
C LEU A 72 -15.34 3.04 -7.93
N HIS A 73 -14.43 2.18 -7.51
CA HIS A 73 -14.71 1.02 -6.67
C HIS A 73 -14.03 1.16 -5.33
N THR A 74 -14.68 0.71 -4.26
CA THR A 74 -14.08 0.63 -2.91
C THR A 74 -14.06 -0.81 -2.46
N LEU A 75 -12.88 -1.42 -2.53
CA LEU A 75 -12.61 -2.77 -2.08
C LEU A 75 -12.40 -2.78 -0.57
N ALA A 76 -13.09 -3.67 0.12
CA ALA A 76 -12.94 -3.97 1.53
C ALA A 76 -12.48 -5.41 1.70
N LEU A 77 -11.34 -5.61 2.37
CA LEU A 77 -10.80 -6.93 2.67
C LEU A 77 -10.93 -7.19 4.17
N THR A 78 -11.73 -8.18 4.53
CA THR A 78 -11.75 -8.75 5.88
C THR A 78 -10.71 -9.86 5.99
N VAL A 79 -10.60 -10.48 7.16
CA VAL A 79 -9.75 -11.68 7.33
C VAL A 79 -10.24 -12.85 6.45
N ASN A 80 -11.54 -12.92 6.16
CA ASN A 80 -12.14 -14.06 5.48
C ASN A 80 -12.56 -13.73 4.06
N ASN A 81 -12.95 -12.48 3.77
CA ASN A 81 -13.62 -12.15 2.52
C ASN A 81 -13.23 -10.81 1.88
N ALA A 82 -13.39 -10.73 0.57
CA ALA A 82 -13.35 -9.51 -0.22
C ALA A 82 -14.77 -9.03 -0.56
N TYR A 83 -14.99 -7.73 -0.39
CA TYR A 83 -16.26 -7.08 -0.69
C TYR A 83 -16.06 -5.80 -1.49
N TYR A 84 -17.05 -5.45 -2.32
CA TYR A 84 -17.24 -4.05 -2.72
C TYR A 84 -18.20 -3.32 -1.80
N ILE A 85 -17.80 -2.12 -1.40
CA ILE A 85 -18.64 -1.15 -0.73
C ILE A 85 -19.28 -0.28 -1.82
N THR A 86 -20.62 -0.30 -1.91
CA THR A 86 -21.39 0.54 -2.83
C THR A 86 -22.03 1.74 -2.13
N SER A 87 -22.77 2.57 -2.88
CA SER A 87 -23.52 3.69 -2.31
C SER A 87 -24.64 3.18 -1.40
N GLY A 88 -24.36 3.17 -0.09
CA GLY A 88 -25.21 2.61 0.96
C GLY A 88 -24.35 1.83 1.96
N PRO A 89 -24.88 1.41 3.13
CA PRO A 89 -24.13 0.59 4.09
C PRO A 89 -24.06 -0.89 3.65
N THR A 90 -23.84 -1.16 2.37
CA THR A 90 -23.94 -2.52 1.79
C THR A 90 -22.57 -3.03 1.37
N TYR A 91 -22.29 -4.27 1.76
CA TYR A 91 -21.12 -5.03 1.33
C TYR A 91 -21.55 -6.08 0.31
N ASN A 92 -21.03 -6.01 -0.91
CA ASN A 92 -21.28 -7.01 -1.94
C ASN A 92 -20.11 -7.99 -1.96
N LEU A 93 -20.37 -9.24 -1.60
CA LEU A 93 -19.34 -10.29 -1.58
C LEU A 93 -18.84 -10.55 -2.99
N LEU A 94 -17.52 -10.59 -3.15
CA LEU A 94 -16.89 -10.96 -4.42
C LEU A 94 -16.78 -12.47 -4.55
N THR A 95 -17.03 -12.98 -5.75
CA THR A 95 -16.88 -14.40 -6.05
C THR A 95 -15.40 -14.75 -6.21
N TYR A 96 -14.98 -15.92 -5.70
CA TYR A 96 -13.59 -16.39 -5.80
C TYR A 96 -13.33 -17.25 -7.02
N PRO A 97 -12.07 -17.27 -7.53
CA PRO A 97 -11.66 -18.20 -8.56
C PRO A 97 -11.60 -19.63 -8.00
N GLY A 98 -11.66 -20.62 -8.88
CA GLY A 98 -11.54 -22.04 -8.50
C GLY A 98 -10.29 -22.32 -7.65
N GLY A 99 -10.45 -23.08 -6.57
CA GLY A 99 -9.38 -23.42 -5.63
C GLY A 99 -9.14 -22.40 -4.51
N VAL A 100 -9.83 -21.26 -4.52
CA VAL A 100 -9.86 -20.30 -3.40
C VAL A 100 -11.29 -20.22 -2.90
N THR A 101 -11.52 -20.53 -1.63
CA THR A 101 -12.86 -20.49 -1.02
C THR A 101 -13.06 -19.27 -0.13
N ASP A 102 -11.98 -18.75 0.44
CA ASP A 102 -11.94 -17.58 1.29
C ASP A 102 -10.54 -16.96 1.25
N LEU A 103 -10.38 -15.82 1.94
CA LEU A 103 -9.10 -15.18 2.20
C LEU A 103 -8.51 -15.58 3.56
N SER A 104 -9.12 -16.57 4.23
CA SER A 104 -8.71 -16.98 5.56
C SER A 104 -7.26 -17.46 5.52
N GLY A 105 -6.56 -17.20 6.61
CA GLY A 105 -5.12 -17.45 6.66
C GLY A 105 -4.51 -16.80 7.88
N THR A 106 -3.23 -16.46 7.76
CA THR A 106 -2.53 -15.77 8.83
C THR A 106 -3.21 -14.43 9.16
N ALA A 107 -3.26 -14.05 10.44
CA ALA A 107 -3.90 -12.82 10.93
C ALA A 107 -3.16 -11.52 10.51
N LEU A 108 -2.42 -11.57 9.41
CA LEU A 108 -1.51 -10.55 8.94
C LEU A 108 -2.21 -9.56 8.00
N PRO A 109 -1.76 -8.30 7.95
CA PRO A 109 -2.25 -7.33 6.96
C PRO A 109 -2.00 -7.82 5.52
N TYR A 110 -2.88 -7.42 4.60
CA TYR A 110 -2.68 -7.67 3.17
C TYR A 110 -1.56 -6.77 2.63
N GLY A 111 -0.61 -7.36 1.93
CA GLY A 111 0.13 -6.63 0.91
C GLY A 111 -0.85 -6.28 -0.20
N LYS A 112 -0.93 -5.01 -0.58
CA LYS A 112 -1.78 -4.54 -1.68
C LYS A 112 -1.04 -3.55 -2.56
N VAL A 113 -1.38 -3.52 -3.84
CA VAL A 113 -0.90 -2.47 -4.73
C VAL A 113 -1.84 -2.25 -5.90
N ARG A 114 -1.94 -1.00 -6.35
CA ARG A 114 -2.65 -0.64 -7.57
C ARG A 114 -1.71 -0.78 -8.78
N PHE A 115 -2.16 -1.49 -9.81
CA PHE A 115 -1.43 -1.63 -11.06
C PHE A 115 -2.41 -1.78 -12.23
N THR A 116 -2.25 -0.98 -13.29
CA THR A 116 -3.07 -1.01 -14.51
C THR A 116 -4.58 -1.12 -14.23
N ASP A 117 -5.12 -0.17 -13.48
CA ASP A 117 -6.55 -0.09 -13.12
C ASP A 117 -7.12 -1.29 -12.36
N ARG A 118 -6.24 -2.08 -11.74
CA ARG A 118 -6.57 -3.20 -10.86
C ARG A 118 -5.95 -3.00 -9.49
N ILE A 119 -6.52 -3.66 -8.50
CA ILE A 119 -5.88 -3.82 -7.19
C ILE A 119 -5.45 -5.28 -7.05
N TYR A 120 -4.14 -5.46 -6.86
CA TYR A 120 -3.54 -6.74 -6.50
C TYR A 120 -3.38 -6.82 -4.98
N PHE A 121 -3.61 -7.99 -4.41
CA PHE A 121 -3.46 -8.22 -2.99
C PHE A 121 -3.14 -9.68 -2.63
N SER A 122 -2.47 -9.88 -1.51
CA SER A 122 -2.23 -11.19 -0.88
C SER A 122 -1.85 -10.99 0.59
N ASN A 123 -2.13 -11.99 1.43
CA ASN A 123 -1.70 -12.03 2.84
C ASN A 123 -0.57 -13.05 3.08
N GLY A 124 0.01 -13.59 2.01
CA GLY A 124 1.02 -14.67 2.09
C GLY A 124 0.45 -16.06 2.33
N SER A 125 -0.85 -16.22 2.60
CA SER A 125 -1.51 -17.54 2.71
C SER A 125 -2.30 -17.89 1.46
N VAL A 126 -2.96 -16.91 0.84
CA VAL A 126 -3.64 -17.08 -0.46
C VAL A 126 -2.74 -16.67 -1.62
N PRO A 127 -2.91 -17.27 -2.82
CA PRO A 127 -2.21 -16.80 -4.01
C PRO A 127 -2.45 -15.31 -4.25
N VAL A 128 -1.60 -14.68 -5.06
CA VAL A 128 -1.85 -13.27 -5.44
C VAL A 128 -3.17 -13.19 -6.21
N LEU A 129 -4.10 -12.43 -5.65
CA LEU A 129 -5.40 -12.16 -6.25
C LEU A 129 -5.44 -10.72 -6.73
N TYR A 130 -6.35 -10.44 -7.65
CA TYR A 130 -6.69 -9.09 -8.02
C TYR A 130 -8.18 -8.92 -8.26
N THR A 131 -8.61 -7.67 -8.30
CA THR A 131 -9.92 -7.31 -8.84
C THR A 131 -9.78 -6.08 -9.73
N ASP A 132 -10.64 -6.00 -10.74
CA ASP A 132 -10.64 -5.02 -11.82
C ASP A 132 -11.94 -4.22 -11.90
N GLY A 133 -12.79 -4.32 -10.87
CA GLY A 133 -14.09 -3.66 -10.80
C GLY A 133 -15.28 -4.59 -11.09
N GLU A 134 -15.04 -5.84 -11.50
CA GLU A 134 -16.08 -6.85 -11.67
C GLU A 134 -16.48 -7.53 -10.35
N ASP A 135 -17.63 -8.20 -10.33
CA ASP A 135 -18.20 -8.89 -9.14
C ASP A 135 -17.44 -10.18 -8.73
N SER A 136 -16.17 -10.29 -9.12
CA SER A 136 -15.29 -11.40 -8.80
C SER A 136 -13.86 -10.95 -8.51
N VAL A 137 -13.18 -11.72 -7.67
CA VAL A 137 -11.72 -11.69 -7.57
C VAL A 137 -11.14 -12.73 -8.53
N LYS A 138 -9.96 -12.44 -9.05
CA LYS A 138 -9.27 -13.25 -10.06
C LYS A 138 -7.89 -13.62 -9.54
N LYS A 139 -7.38 -14.78 -9.94
CA LYS A 139 -5.99 -15.17 -9.64
C LYS A 139 -5.06 -14.46 -10.61
N ALA A 140 -3.99 -13.84 -10.10
CA ALA A 140 -2.97 -13.22 -10.93
C ALA A 140 -2.15 -14.32 -11.63
N GLY A 141 -2.29 -14.37 -12.96
CA GLY A 141 -1.87 -15.43 -13.89
C GLY A 141 -1.04 -16.59 -13.35
N ASP A 142 0.22 -16.65 -13.75
CA ASP A 142 1.17 -17.72 -13.43
C ASP A 142 2.01 -17.41 -12.18
N VAL A 143 1.51 -16.58 -11.27
CA VAL A 143 2.23 -16.24 -10.04
C VAL A 143 2.57 -17.54 -9.31
N PRO A 144 3.87 -17.80 -9.07
CA PRO A 144 4.35 -19.07 -8.52
C PRO A 144 4.03 -19.24 -7.02
N GLY A 145 3.10 -18.50 -6.44
CA GLY A 145 2.77 -18.58 -5.02
C GLY A 145 2.02 -17.38 -4.48
N SER A 146 2.33 -17.02 -3.23
CA SER A 146 1.80 -15.87 -2.51
C SER A 146 2.92 -14.93 -2.09
N GLY A 147 2.56 -13.70 -1.70
CA GLY A 147 3.49 -12.70 -1.17
C GLY A 147 2.86 -11.95 -0.01
N ARG A 148 3.65 -11.64 1.02
CA ARG A 148 3.14 -10.89 2.17
C ARG A 148 3.15 -9.39 1.93
N PHE A 149 4.16 -8.90 1.23
CA PHE A 149 4.31 -7.48 0.91
C PHE A 149 4.30 -7.28 -0.59
N MET A 150 3.67 -6.19 -1.03
CA MET A 150 3.53 -5.90 -2.45
C MET A 150 3.83 -4.43 -2.74
N THR A 151 4.47 -4.17 -3.86
CA THR A 151 4.63 -2.81 -4.40
C THR A 151 4.77 -2.86 -5.91
N THR A 152 4.91 -1.70 -6.53
CA THR A 152 5.19 -1.58 -7.96
C THR A 152 6.44 -0.73 -8.15
N LEU A 153 7.27 -1.15 -9.10
CA LEU A 153 8.51 -0.45 -9.44
C LEU A 153 8.84 -0.72 -10.90
N ALA A 154 9.12 0.36 -11.66
CA ALA A 154 9.48 0.28 -13.08
C ALA A 154 8.55 -0.60 -13.92
N SER A 155 7.23 -0.46 -13.72
CA SER A 155 6.20 -1.26 -14.40
C SER A 155 6.21 -2.75 -14.07
N HIS A 156 6.86 -3.17 -12.98
CA HIS A 156 6.76 -4.52 -12.45
C HIS A 156 5.83 -4.54 -11.23
N LEU A 157 5.05 -5.61 -11.10
CA LEU A 157 4.43 -5.99 -9.83
C LEU A 157 5.49 -6.73 -9.01
N ILE A 158 5.77 -6.25 -7.80
CA ILE A 158 6.78 -6.84 -6.92
C ILE A 158 6.11 -7.43 -5.69
N ILE A 159 6.52 -8.65 -5.34
CA ILE A 159 6.13 -9.33 -4.11
C ILE A 159 7.37 -9.68 -3.28
N ALA A 160 7.23 -9.68 -1.96
CA ALA A 160 8.29 -10.07 -1.05
C ALA A 160 7.77 -10.94 0.10
N ASN A 161 8.69 -11.71 0.70
CA ASN A 161 8.39 -12.70 1.75
C ASN A 161 7.37 -13.71 1.21
N THR A 162 7.79 -14.46 0.20
CA THR A 162 6.91 -15.32 -0.60
C THR A 162 6.70 -16.68 0.03
N THR A 163 5.59 -17.33 -0.31
CA THR A 163 5.36 -18.75 -0.05
C THR A 163 5.05 -19.43 -1.38
N GLU A 164 5.81 -20.45 -1.74
CA GLU A 164 5.82 -21.02 -3.09
C GLU A 164 5.75 -22.54 -3.01
N PRO A 165 5.15 -23.23 -4.00
CA PRO A 165 5.13 -24.68 -4.05
C PRO A 165 6.56 -25.19 -4.22
N GLU A 166 6.91 -26.22 -3.46
CA GLU A 166 8.20 -26.88 -3.57
C GLU A 166 8.21 -27.79 -4.82
N PRO A 167 9.22 -27.71 -5.71
CA PRO A 167 9.26 -28.53 -6.91
C PRO A 167 9.17 -30.03 -6.58
N GLY A 168 8.12 -30.68 -7.06
CA GLY A 168 7.90 -32.13 -6.84
C GLY A 168 7.31 -32.48 -5.48
N ALA A 169 6.82 -31.51 -4.70
CA ALA A 169 6.11 -31.76 -3.46
C ALA A 169 4.76 -31.01 -3.42
N ASP A 170 3.78 -31.59 -2.72
CA ASP A 170 2.48 -30.95 -2.45
C ASP A 170 2.58 -29.90 -1.32
N THR A 171 3.78 -29.67 -0.79
CA THR A 171 4.06 -28.71 0.26
C THR A 171 4.52 -27.38 -0.31
N SER A 172 4.15 -26.30 0.38
CA SER A 172 4.68 -24.97 0.09
C SER A 172 5.81 -24.61 1.05
N LYS A 173 6.85 -23.95 0.55
CA LYS A 173 7.98 -23.46 1.32
C LYS A 173 7.93 -21.94 1.41
N ARG A 174 8.18 -21.42 2.61
CA ARG A 174 8.27 -19.98 2.85
C ARG A 174 9.69 -19.48 2.56
N PHE A 175 9.80 -18.40 1.81
CA PHE A 175 11.04 -17.71 1.46
C PHE A 175 11.02 -16.28 2.03
N PRO A 176 11.34 -16.09 3.33
CA PRO A 176 11.19 -14.80 4.00
C PRO A 176 12.16 -13.70 3.52
N ARG A 177 13.15 -14.08 2.70
CA ARG A 177 14.21 -13.21 2.15
C ARG A 177 14.09 -13.01 0.64
N ARG A 178 13.08 -13.60 0.02
CA ARG A 178 12.88 -13.54 -1.43
C ARG A 178 12.06 -12.34 -1.82
N VAL A 179 12.52 -11.67 -2.87
CA VAL A 179 11.75 -10.71 -3.65
C VAL A 179 11.54 -11.30 -5.02
N ARG A 180 10.33 -11.16 -5.57
CA ARG A 180 10.02 -11.56 -6.94
C ARG A 180 9.35 -10.41 -7.67
N TRP A 181 9.48 -10.39 -8.99
CA TRP A 181 8.82 -9.42 -9.85
C TRP A 181 8.20 -10.08 -11.09
N SER A 182 7.05 -9.57 -11.51
CA SER A 182 6.40 -9.94 -12.77
C SER A 182 7.20 -9.46 -13.98
N ALA A 183 6.79 -9.80 -15.19
CA ALA A 183 7.24 -9.17 -16.41
C ALA A 183 6.79 -7.69 -16.46
N SER A 184 7.56 -6.85 -17.15
CA SER A 184 7.30 -5.42 -17.27
C SER A 184 5.98 -5.15 -17.99
N GLY A 185 5.09 -4.42 -17.33
CA GLY A 185 3.76 -4.04 -17.84
C GLY A 185 2.72 -5.16 -17.80
N LEU A 186 3.15 -6.39 -17.48
CA LEU A 186 2.32 -7.59 -17.46
C LEU A 186 2.36 -8.20 -16.04
N PRO A 187 1.50 -7.71 -15.12
CA PRO A 187 1.52 -8.12 -13.71
C PRO A 187 1.11 -9.58 -13.48
N ASP A 188 0.48 -10.19 -14.49
CA ASP A 188 -0.02 -11.56 -14.46
C ASP A 188 0.97 -12.56 -15.08
N ASP A 189 2.12 -12.10 -15.61
CA ASP A 189 3.17 -12.92 -16.22
C ASP A 189 4.43 -12.91 -15.34
N TRP A 190 4.81 -14.07 -14.80
CA TRP A 190 5.92 -14.29 -13.88
C TRP A 190 6.97 -15.25 -14.45
N THR A 191 6.76 -15.72 -15.68
CA THR A 191 7.70 -16.57 -16.41
C THR A 191 8.31 -15.89 -17.64
N GLY A 192 7.78 -14.72 -18.02
CA GLY A 192 8.26 -13.91 -19.13
C GLY A 192 9.70 -13.40 -18.96
N PHE A 193 10.30 -12.96 -20.06
CA PHE A 193 11.72 -12.59 -20.15
C PHE A 193 12.21 -11.57 -19.10
N SER A 194 11.33 -10.69 -18.62
CA SER A 194 11.66 -9.64 -17.65
C SER A 194 11.13 -9.92 -16.24
N SER A 195 10.57 -11.11 -15.99
CA SER A 195 10.24 -11.55 -14.64
C SER A 195 11.47 -12.13 -13.96
N GLY A 196 11.39 -12.32 -12.64
CA GLY A 196 12.48 -12.93 -11.91
C GLY A 196 12.31 -12.92 -10.42
N SER A 197 13.35 -13.37 -9.73
CA SER A 197 13.43 -13.34 -8.29
C SER A 197 14.86 -13.14 -7.83
N ASN A 198 15.02 -12.49 -6.68
CA ASN A 198 16.29 -12.38 -5.99
C ASN A 198 16.11 -12.79 -4.53
N ASP A 199 17.00 -13.65 -4.05
CA ASP A 199 17.10 -14.01 -2.64
C ASP A 199 18.15 -13.12 -1.99
N LEU A 200 17.74 -12.33 -0.99
CA LEU A 200 18.63 -11.39 -0.30
C LEU A 200 19.49 -12.11 0.74
N GLU A 201 20.39 -12.97 0.28
CA GLU A 201 21.19 -13.86 1.13
C GLU A 201 22.34 -13.15 1.87
N GLU A 202 22.73 -11.96 1.42
CA GLU A 202 23.82 -11.15 2.01
C GLU A 202 23.66 -10.92 3.52
N VAL A 203 22.42 -10.80 3.99
CA VAL A 203 22.08 -10.60 5.40
C VAL A 203 21.03 -11.65 5.81
N PRO A 204 21.23 -12.37 6.92
CA PRO A 204 20.32 -13.43 7.37
C PRO A 204 19.09 -12.90 8.11
N ASP A 205 18.49 -11.79 7.65
CA ASP A 205 17.31 -11.16 8.25
C ASP A 205 16.08 -11.25 7.34
N GLU A 206 14.90 -11.38 7.94
CA GLU A 206 13.65 -11.47 7.21
C GLU A 206 13.19 -10.10 6.69
N ILE A 207 12.52 -10.11 5.54
CA ILE A 207 11.80 -8.95 5.01
C ILE A 207 10.56 -8.70 5.87
N THR A 208 10.44 -7.49 6.40
CA THR A 208 9.34 -7.02 7.27
C THR A 208 8.44 -5.99 6.60
N GLY A 209 8.81 -5.50 5.42
CA GLY A 209 8.00 -4.60 4.62
C GLY A 209 8.58 -4.31 3.25
N LEU A 210 7.76 -3.73 2.38
CA LEU A 210 8.13 -3.32 1.03
C LEU A 210 7.35 -2.05 0.68
N ALA A 211 8.04 -1.04 0.14
CA ALA A 211 7.42 0.17 -0.38
C ALA A 211 8.16 0.68 -1.61
N SER A 212 7.48 1.47 -2.44
CA SER A 212 8.11 2.25 -3.50
C SER A 212 8.06 3.74 -3.18
N LEU A 213 9.19 4.41 -3.38
CA LEU A 213 9.39 5.84 -3.20
C LEU A 213 9.89 6.42 -4.52
N GLY A 214 8.97 6.95 -5.32
CA GLY A 214 9.26 7.46 -6.66
C GLY A 214 9.71 6.33 -7.59
N ARG A 215 10.97 6.37 -8.04
CA ARG A 215 11.57 5.37 -8.94
C ARG A 215 12.41 4.32 -8.21
N ASN A 216 12.41 4.32 -6.88
CA ASN A 216 13.16 3.39 -6.06
C ASN A 216 12.22 2.58 -5.18
N GLY A 217 12.54 1.32 -4.95
CA GLY A 217 11.96 0.48 -3.91
C GLY A 217 12.79 0.54 -2.62
N VAL A 218 12.12 0.40 -1.49
CA VAL A 218 12.73 0.21 -0.18
C VAL A 218 12.18 -1.07 0.41
N ILE A 219 13.07 -2.00 0.72
CA ILE A 219 12.76 -3.27 1.37
C ILE A 219 13.14 -3.11 2.83
N PHE A 220 12.14 -3.15 3.70
CA PHE A 220 12.36 -3.12 5.15
C PHE A 220 12.69 -4.52 5.62
N ARG A 221 13.74 -4.64 6.43
CA ARG A 221 14.21 -5.90 7.00
C ARG A 221 14.26 -5.78 8.51
N THR A 222 14.40 -6.91 9.20
CA THR A 222 14.42 -6.91 10.68
C THR A 222 15.56 -6.06 11.24
N ASN A 223 16.73 -6.06 10.59
CA ASN A 223 17.93 -5.36 11.06
C ASN A 223 18.48 -4.39 10.00
N GLY A 224 17.66 -3.86 9.09
CA GLY A 224 18.16 -2.95 8.06
C GLY A 224 17.17 -2.63 6.97
N LEU A 225 17.70 -2.03 5.92
CA LEU A 225 16.95 -1.69 4.71
C LEU A 225 17.79 -2.03 3.48
N THR A 226 17.13 -2.53 2.44
CA THR A 226 17.73 -2.76 1.12
C THR A 226 17.05 -1.82 0.14
N GLY A 227 17.83 -1.01 -0.56
CA GLY A 227 17.34 -0.20 -1.67
C GLY A 227 17.21 -1.07 -2.92
N MET A 228 16.15 -0.86 -3.69
CA MET A 228 15.91 -1.55 -4.95
C MET A 228 15.72 -0.49 -6.04
N TYR A 229 16.36 -0.62 -7.19
CA TYR A 229 16.27 0.35 -8.27
C TYR A 229 16.19 -0.34 -9.63
N ALA A 230 15.63 0.38 -10.60
CA ALA A 230 15.54 -0.12 -11.96
C ALA A 230 16.89 0.06 -12.68
N THR A 231 17.38 -0.99 -13.33
CA THR A 231 18.65 -0.97 -14.08
C THR A 231 18.45 -0.51 -15.54
N GLY A 232 17.24 -0.70 -16.08
CA GLY A 232 16.96 -0.56 -17.51
C GLY A 232 17.41 -1.74 -18.37
N ILE A 233 17.94 -2.82 -17.78
CA ILE A 233 18.40 -4.02 -18.50
C ILE A 233 17.28 -5.08 -18.47
N GLY A 234 16.76 -5.48 -19.63
CA GLY A 234 15.62 -6.40 -19.69
C GLY A 234 15.82 -7.76 -18.99
N LEU A 235 17.06 -8.28 -18.98
CA LEU A 235 17.43 -9.54 -18.32
C LEU A 235 17.60 -9.42 -16.80
N SER A 236 17.78 -8.21 -16.28
CA SER A 236 17.98 -7.94 -14.86
C SER A 236 17.39 -6.57 -14.57
N PRO A 237 16.06 -6.43 -14.65
CA PRO A 237 15.42 -5.11 -14.67
C PRO A 237 15.54 -4.38 -13.34
N LEU A 238 15.79 -5.11 -12.26
CA LEU A 238 15.91 -4.63 -10.90
C LEU A 238 17.25 -5.06 -10.31
N ASP A 239 17.87 -4.16 -9.58
CA ASP A 239 19.06 -4.42 -8.79
C ASP A 239 18.84 -3.90 -7.36
N SER A 240 19.59 -4.46 -6.41
CA SER A 240 19.39 -4.21 -4.99
C SER A 240 20.72 -3.96 -4.29
N ASN A 241 20.76 -2.91 -3.48
CA ASN A 241 21.91 -2.59 -2.64
C ASN A 241 21.50 -2.60 -1.16
N THR A 242 22.17 -3.42 -0.35
CA THR A 242 21.85 -3.59 1.07
C THR A 242 22.60 -2.57 1.92
N TYR A 243 21.89 -1.91 2.84
CA TYR A 243 22.47 -1.00 3.81
C TYR A 243 22.41 -1.65 5.21
N PRO A 244 23.51 -2.29 5.68
CA PRO A 244 23.52 -2.94 6.99
C PRO A 244 23.45 -1.90 8.11
N SER A 245 22.68 -2.17 9.17
CA SER A 245 22.49 -1.25 10.30
C SER A 245 23.51 -1.39 11.45
N GLN A 246 24.52 -2.27 11.36
CA GLN A 246 25.56 -2.43 12.39
C GLN A 246 26.91 -2.78 11.76
N MET A 247 28.09 -2.26 12.16
CA MET A 247 28.48 -1.11 12.99
C MET A 247 29.89 -0.64 12.51
N LYS A 248 29.97 0.47 11.78
CA LYS A 248 31.08 1.46 11.81
C LYS A 248 30.66 2.67 10.97
N GLY A 249 30.01 3.60 11.64
CA GLY A 249 29.56 4.86 11.05
C GLY A 249 28.07 4.83 10.76
N LEU A 250 27.30 5.48 11.64
CA LEU A 250 25.99 6.02 11.29
C LEU A 250 26.15 6.82 10.00
N GLY A 251 25.71 6.27 8.87
CA GLY A 251 25.41 7.08 7.71
C GLY A 251 24.25 7.96 8.08
N THR A 252 24.54 9.21 8.47
CA THR A 252 23.55 10.27 8.57
C THR A 252 22.85 10.36 7.22
N PHE A 253 21.64 9.82 7.10
CA PHE A 253 20.80 10.00 5.92
C PHE A 253 20.38 11.48 5.89
N THR A 254 21.19 12.32 5.27
CA THR A 254 20.80 13.70 4.97
C THR A 254 19.92 13.64 3.72
N LEU A 255 18.61 13.64 3.92
CA LEU A 255 17.62 13.70 2.87
C LEU A 255 17.70 15.10 2.25
N THR A 256 18.57 15.26 1.25
CA THR A 256 18.74 16.53 0.54
C THR A 256 17.57 16.67 -0.42
N LEU A 257 16.50 17.33 0.02
CA LEU A 257 15.42 17.77 -0.83
C LEU A 257 15.97 18.82 -1.80
N TYR A 258 16.24 18.43 -3.05
CA TYR A 258 16.44 19.38 -4.13
C TYR A 258 15.08 20.06 -4.41
N GLN A 259 14.86 21.24 -3.84
CA GLN A 259 13.89 22.18 -4.41
C GLN A 259 14.49 22.71 -5.71
N SER A 260 13.95 22.27 -6.84
CA SER A 260 14.16 22.97 -8.11
C SER A 260 13.47 24.33 -8.00
N MET A 261 14.25 25.42 -8.08
CA MET A 261 13.72 26.75 -8.41
C MET A 261 13.25 26.78 -9.86
#